data_AF-A0A9P4N9D2-F1
#
_entry.id   AF-A0A9P4N9D2-F1
#
_cell.length_a   1.000
_cell.length_b   1.000
_cell.length_c   1.000
_cell.angle_alpha   90.00
_cell.angle_beta   90.00
_cell.angle_gamma   90.00
#
_symmetry.space_group_name_H-M   'P 1'
#
loop_
_entity.id
_entity.type
_entity.pdbx_description
1 polymer ?
#
loop_
_entity_poly.entity_id
_entity_poly.type
_entity_poly.pdbx_seq_one_letter_code
_entity_poly.pdbx_strand_id
1 'polypeptide(L)'
;MARGLETAAKGPFELVQAANTNDRFRLLEDPSVPEPNLDVDINPIFRPANFPNAGDEIYQRLQPSLRLASMFLYHDSVLEWFVAPLLGQTRTCTLSYETYLSNPLINKTDSERKKLINRVRQALRCLAHCIHFRFLDSGHERFYARTTMFPIKPVHKPICIPIFGSPESVRIDIRIQYYNFLCNDYARASMCERYRQDFSLAVNILHELCHAVGVMRRGDLKEPRIRLDHPKKSEYGYAWENFMFGGVLNPFDRSSDAISFLMRKMWADDEAAMAAGGKDWTAVPVSYLAQWFRTETWNAIAEHGPTVVSPPPVQLRLRKDASRYLVLSDCAAALDDIRRLQTQVHKFYVGRRSDEIPDSALLILGTEKRLIDTHVLQYYTLPGPSRDIPRGQSYSDFATTPEATCTSSILAKIKAPLIKPSTRASKRSSQLKPRVSKRIKNPSHRIPDYSAAEQDSSCRPMKQLQV
;
A
#
# COMPACT_ATOMS: atom_id res chain seq x y z
N MET A 1 7.81 34.98 6.37
CA MET A 1 6.91 33.86 6.02
C MET A 1 7.75 32.64 5.61
N ALA A 2 8.32 31.92 6.57
CA ALA A 2 9.01 30.67 6.32
C ALA A 2 8.45 29.64 7.32
N ARG A 3 7.35 28.97 6.97
CA ARG A 3 6.92 27.78 7.69
C ARG A 3 7.88 26.66 7.28
N GLY A 4 8.96 26.56 8.05
CA GLY A 4 9.87 25.44 8.04
C GLY A 4 9.18 24.23 8.65
N LEU A 5 8.85 23.27 7.79
CA LEU A 5 8.57 21.84 8.01
C LEU A 5 7.80 21.39 6.76
N GLU A 6 8.19 20.27 6.14
CA GLU A 6 7.51 19.48 5.08
C GLU A 6 8.29 19.39 3.75
N THR A 7 8.71 18.24 3.25
CA THR A 7 8.52 16.82 3.60
C THR A 7 9.51 16.11 2.68
N ALA A 8 10.41 15.26 3.16
CA ALA A 8 11.34 14.50 2.30
C ALA A 8 10.65 13.64 1.20
N ALA A 9 9.31 13.48 1.30
CA ALA A 9 8.46 12.84 0.31
C ALA A 9 8.03 13.73 -0.88
N LYS A 10 8.21 15.06 -0.82
CA LYS A 10 7.85 15.96 -1.93
C LYS A 10 8.70 15.72 -3.18
N GLY A 11 10.00 15.44 -3.01
CA GLY A 11 10.91 15.19 -4.15
C GLY A 11 10.45 14.06 -5.08
N PRO A 12 10.21 12.83 -4.57
CA PRO A 12 9.66 11.74 -5.37
C PRO A 12 8.32 12.10 -6.02
N PHE A 13 7.42 12.75 -5.28
CA PHE A 13 6.10 13.14 -5.78
C PHE A 13 6.21 14.11 -6.97
N GLU A 14 7.04 15.15 -6.85
CA GLU A 14 7.31 16.13 -7.91
C GLU A 14 7.91 15.48 -9.16
N LEU A 15 8.75 14.44 -9.01
CA LEU A 15 9.25 13.67 -10.15
C LEU A 15 8.10 12.97 -10.90
N VAL A 16 7.23 12.25 -10.19
CA VAL A 16 6.11 11.57 -10.85
C VAL A 16 5.14 12.57 -11.48
N GLN A 17 4.87 13.68 -10.80
CA GLN A 17 4.02 14.77 -11.32
C GLN A 17 4.60 15.38 -12.60
N ALA A 18 5.91 15.68 -12.62
CA ALA A 18 6.56 16.21 -13.82
C ALA A 18 6.54 15.19 -14.97
N ALA A 19 6.84 13.92 -14.70
CA ALA A 19 6.71 12.86 -15.71
C ALA A 19 5.28 12.76 -16.26
N ASN A 20 4.27 12.97 -15.42
CA ASN A 20 2.86 12.94 -15.77
C ASN A 20 2.30 14.30 -16.24
N THR A 21 3.12 15.14 -16.88
CA THR A 21 2.65 16.42 -17.45
C THR A 21 1.48 16.19 -18.41
N ASN A 22 0.44 17.03 -18.30
CA ASN A 22 -0.84 16.92 -19.02
C ASN A 22 -1.56 15.59 -18.80
N ASP A 23 -1.35 14.98 -17.62
CA ASP A 23 -1.90 13.68 -17.23
C ASP A 23 -1.72 12.57 -18.28
N ARG A 24 -0.53 12.56 -18.90
CA ARG A 24 -0.21 11.65 -20.01
C ARG A 24 -0.42 10.17 -19.69
N PHE A 25 -0.19 9.78 -18.43
CA PHE A 25 -0.36 8.41 -17.97
C PHE A 25 -1.75 8.16 -17.35
N ARG A 26 -2.67 9.14 -17.43
CA ARG A 26 -4.04 9.06 -16.93
C ARG A 26 -4.09 8.63 -15.47
N LEU A 27 -3.24 9.28 -14.67
CA LEU A 27 -3.17 9.04 -13.23
C LEU A 27 -4.21 9.87 -12.48
N LEU A 28 -4.76 10.91 -13.13
CA LEU A 28 -5.73 11.82 -12.53
C LEU A 28 -7.11 11.70 -13.16
N GLU A 29 -7.22 11.84 -14.47
CA GLU A 29 -8.45 11.85 -15.25
C GLU A 29 -8.34 10.87 -16.42
N ASP A 30 -9.44 10.18 -16.71
CA ASP A 30 -9.54 9.28 -17.85
C ASP A 30 -10.99 9.27 -18.35
N PRO A 31 -11.31 9.97 -19.45
CA PRO A 31 -12.69 10.04 -19.95
C PRO A 31 -13.21 8.69 -20.47
N SER A 32 -12.34 7.69 -20.63
CA SER A 32 -12.74 6.35 -21.09
C SER A 32 -13.17 5.42 -19.96
N VAL A 33 -13.03 5.82 -18.68
CA VAL A 33 -13.44 4.95 -17.58
C VAL A 33 -14.97 4.84 -17.50
N PRO A 34 -15.51 3.62 -17.39
CA PRO A 34 -16.94 3.43 -17.23
C PRO A 34 -17.41 3.91 -15.86
N GLU A 35 -18.70 4.20 -15.73
CA GLU A 35 -19.35 4.49 -14.45
C GLU A 35 -19.31 3.27 -13.50
N PRO A 36 -19.35 3.45 -12.16
CA PRO A 36 -19.39 2.33 -11.23
C PRO A 36 -20.73 1.60 -11.35
N ASN A 37 -20.73 0.26 -11.30
CA ASN A 37 -21.96 -0.54 -11.31
C ASN A 37 -21.99 -1.61 -10.21
N LEU A 38 -21.21 -1.43 -9.14
CA LEU A 38 -21.31 -2.26 -7.95
C LEU A 38 -22.56 -1.93 -7.15
N ASP A 39 -23.51 -2.86 -7.16
CA ASP A 39 -24.68 -2.83 -6.31
C ASP A 39 -24.72 -4.11 -5.45
N VAL A 40 -23.97 -4.08 -4.36
CA VAL A 40 -23.87 -5.17 -3.39
C VAL A 40 -24.24 -4.67 -2.01
N ASP A 41 -24.80 -5.56 -1.19
CA ASP A 41 -25.01 -5.29 0.22
C ASP A 41 -23.69 -5.01 0.93
N ILE A 42 -23.69 -3.96 1.75
CA ILE A 42 -22.55 -3.64 2.62
C ILE A 42 -22.43 -4.72 3.69
N ASN A 43 -21.24 -5.32 3.80
CA ASN A 43 -20.93 -6.36 4.76
C ASN A 43 -21.23 -5.87 6.20
N PRO A 44 -21.79 -6.71 7.09
CA PRO A 44 -22.12 -6.31 8.46
C PRO A 44 -20.95 -5.73 9.27
N ILE A 45 -19.70 -6.06 8.93
CA ILE A 45 -18.51 -5.43 9.53
C ILE A 45 -18.53 -3.91 9.34
N PHE A 46 -19.03 -3.44 8.20
CA PHE A 46 -19.00 -2.03 7.80
C PHE A 46 -20.30 -1.28 8.07
N ARG A 47 -21.25 -1.84 8.82
CA ARG A 47 -22.54 -1.23 9.13
C ARG A 47 -22.40 0.15 9.82
N PRO A 48 -23.42 1.05 9.74
CA PRO A 48 -23.34 2.40 10.31
C PRO A 48 -22.96 2.43 11.79
N ALA A 49 -23.49 1.49 12.59
CA ALA A 49 -23.19 1.41 14.03
C ALA A 49 -21.71 1.18 14.37
N ASN A 50 -20.90 0.70 13.41
CA ASN A 50 -19.47 0.53 13.60
C ASN A 50 -18.68 1.80 13.23
N PHE A 51 -19.32 2.85 12.70
CA PHE A 51 -18.76 4.16 12.38
C PHE A 51 -19.45 5.27 13.20
N PRO A 52 -19.30 5.30 14.54
CA PRO A 52 -20.05 6.20 15.41
C PRO A 52 -19.82 7.70 15.15
N ASN A 53 -18.73 8.06 14.46
CA ASN A 53 -18.43 9.44 14.07
C ASN A 53 -18.64 9.74 12.58
N ALA A 54 -19.30 8.85 11.84
CA ALA A 54 -19.81 9.15 10.51
C ALA A 54 -21.33 9.38 10.63
N GLY A 55 -21.77 10.64 10.64
CA GLY A 55 -23.19 10.95 10.52
C GLY A 55 -23.78 10.40 9.22
N ASP A 56 -25.11 10.33 9.12
CA ASP A 56 -25.81 9.65 8.01
C ASP A 56 -25.35 10.11 6.63
N GLU A 57 -25.16 11.42 6.43
CA GLU A 57 -24.69 11.99 5.16
C GLU A 57 -23.27 11.50 4.80
N ILE A 58 -22.35 11.50 5.75
CA ILE A 58 -20.99 10.99 5.55
C ILE A 58 -21.02 9.49 5.29
N TYR A 59 -21.86 8.75 6.03
CA TYR A 59 -22.01 7.32 5.82
C TYR A 59 -22.59 6.98 4.44
N GLN A 60 -23.53 7.78 3.92
CA GLN A 60 -24.02 7.65 2.54
C GLN A 60 -22.89 7.83 1.52
N ARG A 61 -22.03 8.84 1.71
CA ARG A 61 -20.86 9.08 0.83
C ARG A 61 -19.77 8.01 0.96
N LEU A 62 -19.73 7.29 2.08
CA LEU A 62 -18.83 6.14 2.28
C LEU A 62 -19.26 4.89 1.51
N GLN A 63 -20.54 4.77 1.14
CA GLN A 63 -21.08 3.51 0.61
C GLN A 63 -20.30 2.95 -0.60
N PRO A 64 -19.83 3.75 -1.58
CA PRO A 64 -19.05 3.21 -2.70
C PRO A 64 -17.76 2.50 -2.24
N SER A 65 -17.01 3.12 -1.32
CA SER A 65 -15.86 2.50 -0.66
C SER A 65 -16.25 1.22 0.09
N LEU A 66 -17.35 1.25 0.85
CA LEU A 66 -17.77 0.11 1.69
C LEU A 66 -18.34 -1.05 0.87
N ARG A 67 -19.01 -0.77 -0.26
CA ARG A 67 -19.45 -1.80 -1.21
C ARG A 67 -18.25 -2.49 -1.84
N LEU A 68 -17.26 -1.73 -2.30
CA LEU A 68 -16.01 -2.29 -2.81
C LEU A 68 -15.30 -3.14 -1.73
N ALA A 69 -15.17 -2.62 -0.51
CA ALA A 69 -14.64 -3.35 0.64
C ALA A 69 -15.39 -4.68 0.89
N SER A 70 -16.71 -4.67 0.73
CA SER A 70 -17.58 -5.84 0.92
C SER A 70 -17.35 -6.91 -0.13
N MET A 71 -17.03 -6.54 -1.38
CA MET A 71 -16.71 -7.50 -2.44
C MET A 71 -15.47 -8.34 -2.10
N PHE A 72 -14.44 -7.75 -1.50
CA PHE A 72 -13.26 -8.48 -1.02
C PHE A 72 -13.58 -9.51 0.08
N LEU A 73 -14.73 -9.39 0.74
CA LEU A 73 -15.19 -10.31 1.79
C LEU A 73 -16.32 -11.25 1.32
N TYR A 74 -16.73 -11.12 0.05
CA TYR A 74 -17.89 -11.83 -0.50
C TYR A 74 -17.51 -13.13 -1.22
N HIS A 75 -16.48 -13.10 -2.06
CA HIS A 75 -16.11 -14.22 -2.94
C HIS A 75 -15.21 -15.25 -2.25
N ASP A 76 -15.54 -16.54 -2.42
CA ASP A 76 -14.81 -17.65 -1.80
C ASP A 76 -13.32 -17.65 -2.19
N SER A 77 -13.00 -17.34 -3.44
CA SER A 77 -11.63 -17.27 -3.96
C SER A 77 -10.78 -16.22 -3.25
N VAL A 78 -11.38 -15.12 -2.79
CA VAL A 78 -10.69 -14.09 -2.00
C VAL A 78 -10.59 -14.49 -0.53
N LEU A 79 -11.65 -15.12 0.00
CA LEU A 79 -11.68 -15.61 1.39
C LEU A 79 -10.65 -16.71 1.67
N GLU A 80 -10.10 -17.37 0.65
CA GLU A 80 -8.99 -18.33 0.81
C GLU A 80 -7.81 -17.74 1.58
N TRP A 81 -7.50 -16.45 1.36
CA TRP A 81 -6.41 -15.78 2.06
C TRP A 81 -6.61 -15.78 3.58
N PHE A 82 -7.84 -15.55 4.06
CA PHE A 82 -8.17 -15.50 5.48
C PHE A 82 -8.12 -16.86 6.18
N VAL A 83 -8.07 -17.97 5.44
CA VAL A 83 -8.04 -19.32 6.03
C VAL A 83 -6.78 -19.53 6.86
N ALA A 84 -5.61 -19.12 6.38
CA ALA A 84 -4.37 -19.27 7.17
C ALA A 84 -4.34 -18.36 8.40
N PRO A 85 -4.59 -17.03 8.30
CA PRO A 85 -4.68 -16.14 9.45
C PRO A 85 -5.71 -16.54 10.51
N LEU A 86 -6.83 -17.18 10.13
CA LEU A 86 -7.86 -17.62 11.09
C LEU A 86 -7.69 -19.06 11.60
N LEU A 87 -7.24 -19.99 10.76
CA LEU A 87 -7.29 -21.44 11.04
C LEU A 87 -5.92 -22.12 10.98
N GLY A 88 -4.90 -21.45 10.43
CA GLY A 88 -3.54 -21.98 10.33
C GLY A 88 -2.83 -22.02 11.68
N GLN A 89 -2.08 -23.08 11.94
CA GLN A 89 -1.25 -23.22 13.15
C GLN A 89 0.12 -22.59 12.90
N THR A 90 0.71 -21.97 13.92
CA THR A 90 2.10 -21.50 13.85
C THR A 90 3.04 -22.70 13.70
N ARG A 91 3.93 -22.62 12.71
CA ARG A 91 4.98 -23.59 12.41
C ARG A 91 6.32 -22.89 12.46
N THR A 92 7.38 -23.64 12.75
CA THR A 92 8.76 -23.17 12.72
C THR A 92 9.49 -23.91 11.62
N CYS A 93 10.15 -23.19 10.72
CA CYS A 93 11.03 -23.79 9.71
C CYS A 93 12.27 -24.34 10.42
N THR A 94 12.61 -25.61 10.20
CA THR A 94 13.77 -26.25 10.83
C THR A 94 15.11 -25.70 10.33
N LEU A 95 15.15 -25.17 9.11
CA LEU A 95 16.36 -24.62 8.50
C LEU A 95 16.63 -23.16 8.90
N SER A 96 15.61 -22.30 8.80
CA SER A 96 15.74 -20.87 9.08
C SER A 96 15.38 -20.47 10.51
N TYR A 97 14.74 -21.37 11.27
CA TYR A 97 14.12 -21.09 12.59
C TYR A 97 13.03 -20.01 12.56
N GLU A 98 12.58 -19.61 11.37
CA GLU A 98 11.55 -18.60 11.22
C GLU A 98 10.15 -19.20 11.39
N THR A 99 9.23 -18.40 11.93
CA THR A 99 7.85 -18.83 12.19
C THR A 99 6.90 -18.36 11.09
N TYR A 100 5.98 -19.24 10.70
CA TYR A 100 4.96 -18.97 9.69
C TYR A 100 3.66 -19.73 10.01
N LEU A 101 2.58 -19.46 9.28
CA LEU A 101 1.30 -20.16 9.44
C LEU A 101 1.21 -21.37 8.48
N SER A 102 0.78 -22.53 8.99
CA SER A 102 0.40 -23.64 8.12
C SER A 102 -0.79 -23.24 7.24
N ASN A 103 -0.85 -23.72 6.00
CA ASN A 103 -2.00 -23.52 5.12
C ASN A 103 -3.01 -24.67 5.27
N PRO A 104 -4.19 -24.46 5.90
CA PRO A 104 -5.19 -25.51 6.10
C PRO A 104 -5.86 -26.01 4.81
N LEU A 105 -5.67 -25.33 3.68
CA LEU A 105 -6.25 -25.71 2.38
C LEU A 105 -5.39 -26.74 1.62
N ILE A 106 -4.15 -27.01 2.06
CA ILE A 106 -3.29 -28.00 1.42
C ILE A 106 -3.94 -29.39 1.50
N ASN A 107 -3.96 -30.10 0.38
CA ASN A 107 -4.52 -31.46 0.24
C ASN A 107 -5.99 -31.58 0.66
N LYS A 108 -6.76 -30.50 0.53
CA LYS A 108 -8.21 -30.49 0.79
C LYS A 108 -9.01 -30.63 -0.50
N THR A 109 -10.04 -31.48 -0.43
CA THR A 109 -11.08 -31.58 -1.46
C THR A 109 -11.90 -30.28 -1.53
N ASP A 110 -12.57 -30.01 -2.64
CA ASP A 110 -13.39 -28.79 -2.79
C ASP A 110 -14.48 -28.67 -1.71
N SER A 111 -15.07 -29.78 -1.30
CA SER A 111 -16.06 -29.82 -0.21
C SER A 111 -15.46 -29.41 1.13
N GLU A 112 -14.25 -29.90 1.46
CA GLU A 112 -13.54 -29.49 2.67
C GLU A 112 -13.09 -28.03 2.62
N ARG A 113 -12.61 -27.55 1.46
CA ARG A 113 -12.26 -26.14 1.26
C ARG A 113 -13.48 -25.27 1.52
N LYS A 114 -14.63 -25.59 0.93
CA LYS A 114 -15.88 -24.87 1.14
C LYS A 114 -16.29 -24.83 2.62
N LYS A 115 -16.10 -25.91 3.38
CA LYS A 115 -16.32 -25.91 4.84
C LYS A 115 -15.40 -24.93 5.58
N LEU A 116 -14.11 -24.89 5.23
CA LEU A 116 -13.16 -23.95 5.83
C LEU A 116 -13.50 -22.49 5.48
N ILE A 117 -13.87 -22.22 4.23
CA ILE A 117 -14.31 -20.88 3.80
C ILE A 117 -15.61 -20.46 4.50
N ASN A 118 -16.56 -21.37 4.68
CA ASN A 118 -17.76 -21.08 5.47
C ASN A 118 -17.44 -20.72 6.93
N ARG A 119 -16.43 -21.35 7.53
CA ARG A 119 -15.94 -20.96 8.87
C ARG A 119 -15.33 -19.56 8.86
N VAL A 120 -14.58 -19.19 7.82
CA VAL A 120 -14.09 -17.82 7.63
C VAL A 120 -15.24 -16.83 7.54
N ARG A 121 -16.26 -17.09 6.71
CA ARG A 121 -17.46 -16.23 6.61
C ARG A 121 -18.14 -16.04 7.97
N GLN A 122 -18.29 -17.12 8.74
CA GLN A 122 -18.82 -17.05 10.10
C GLN A 122 -17.93 -16.21 11.02
N ALA A 123 -16.61 -16.40 11.00
CA ALA A 123 -15.65 -15.59 11.76
C ALA A 123 -15.80 -14.09 11.45
N LEU A 124 -15.83 -13.72 10.16
CA LEU A 124 -15.97 -12.33 9.74
C LEU A 124 -17.31 -11.72 10.19
N ARG A 125 -18.41 -12.49 10.18
CA ARG A 125 -19.68 -12.03 10.78
C ARG A 125 -19.57 -11.81 12.28
N CYS A 126 -18.76 -12.60 12.99
CA CYS A 126 -18.51 -12.41 14.42
C CYS A 126 -17.64 -11.17 14.68
N LEU A 127 -16.69 -10.89 13.78
CA LEU A 127 -15.78 -9.75 13.85
C LEU A 127 -16.54 -8.43 13.83
N ALA A 128 -17.68 -8.38 13.12
CA ALA A 128 -18.57 -7.22 13.09
C ALA A 128 -19.08 -6.77 14.47
N HIS A 129 -19.04 -7.63 15.49
CA HIS A 129 -19.46 -7.31 16.86
C HIS A 129 -18.33 -6.72 17.73
N CYS A 130 -17.09 -6.72 17.25
CA CYS A 130 -15.90 -6.37 18.04
C CYS A 130 -14.94 -5.47 17.25
N ILE A 131 -15.45 -4.77 16.25
CA ILE A 131 -14.68 -3.85 15.42
C ILE A 131 -15.36 -2.50 15.37
N HIS A 132 -14.54 -1.47 15.49
CA HIS A 132 -14.97 -0.08 15.48
C HIS A 132 -14.09 0.71 14.51
N PHE A 133 -14.71 1.60 13.75
CA PHE A 133 -14.03 2.51 12.84
C PHE A 133 -14.15 3.92 13.37
N ARG A 134 -13.08 4.70 13.26
CA ARG A 134 -13.07 6.09 13.70
C ARG A 134 -12.23 6.93 12.77
N PHE A 135 -12.79 8.02 12.22
CA PHE A 135 -11.96 9.09 11.65
C PHE A 135 -11.22 9.83 12.76
N LEU A 136 -9.90 9.88 12.69
CA LEU A 136 -9.03 10.45 13.71
C LEU A 136 -8.11 11.50 13.10
N ASP A 137 -8.11 12.69 13.71
CA ASP A 137 -7.05 13.67 13.49
C ASP A 137 -5.84 13.29 14.35
N SER A 138 -4.79 12.82 13.69
CA SER A 138 -3.54 12.42 14.33
C SER A 138 -2.47 13.52 14.26
N GLY A 139 -2.86 14.74 13.86
CA GLY A 139 -1.95 15.85 13.64
C GLY A 139 -0.89 15.53 12.59
N HIS A 140 0.33 15.23 13.05
CA HIS A 140 1.50 14.99 12.19
C HIS A 140 1.80 13.51 11.92
N GLU A 141 1.07 12.56 12.52
CA GLU A 141 1.31 11.14 12.24
C GLU A 141 0.93 10.78 10.80
N ARG A 142 1.79 9.98 10.15
CA ARG A 142 1.65 9.63 8.73
C ARG A 142 1.11 8.22 8.56
N PHE A 143 -0.18 8.04 8.75
CA PHE A 143 -0.88 6.80 8.42
C PHE A 143 -2.13 7.09 7.57
N TYR A 144 -2.61 6.10 6.81
CA TYR A 144 -3.90 6.17 6.11
C TYR A 144 -5.01 5.54 6.94
N ALA A 145 -4.69 4.40 7.56
CA ALA A 145 -5.42 3.84 8.67
C ALA A 145 -4.43 3.14 9.62
N ARG A 146 -4.89 2.70 10.78
CA ARG A 146 -4.15 1.83 11.71
C ARG A 146 -5.09 0.99 12.56
N THR A 147 -4.65 -0.19 12.93
CA THR A 147 -5.34 -1.07 13.86
C THR A 147 -4.77 -0.92 15.27
N THR A 148 -5.67 -0.75 16.24
CA THR A 148 -5.35 -0.65 17.66
C THR A 148 -6.25 -1.59 18.46
N MET A 149 -5.77 -2.05 19.61
CA MET A 149 -6.63 -2.73 20.57
C MET A 149 -7.56 -1.70 21.22
N PHE A 150 -8.80 -2.12 21.49
CA PHE A 150 -9.83 -1.27 22.04
C PHE A 150 -10.39 -1.94 23.30
N PRO A 151 -10.25 -1.31 24.49
CA PRO A 151 -10.50 -1.95 25.78
C PRO A 151 -12.00 -2.12 26.10
N ILE A 152 -12.83 -2.30 25.07
CA ILE A 152 -14.22 -2.72 25.19
C ILE A 152 -14.27 -4.21 24.92
N LYS A 153 -14.85 -4.95 25.86
CA LYS A 153 -15.06 -6.38 25.70
C LYS A 153 -15.98 -6.68 24.50
N PRO A 154 -15.59 -7.57 23.57
CA PRO A 154 -16.45 -8.02 22.48
C PRO A 154 -17.80 -8.52 22.99
N VAL A 155 -18.89 -8.00 22.43
CA VAL A 155 -20.25 -8.50 22.73
C VAL A 155 -20.63 -9.54 21.68
N HIS A 156 -19.97 -10.69 21.74
CA HIS A 156 -20.28 -11.80 20.85
C HIS A 156 -21.67 -12.38 21.17
N LYS A 157 -22.48 -12.55 20.12
CA LYS A 157 -23.78 -13.23 20.22
C LYS A 157 -23.57 -14.74 20.38
N PRO A 158 -24.54 -15.51 20.90
CA PRO A 158 -24.43 -16.97 21.01
C PRO A 158 -24.17 -17.70 19.68
N ILE A 159 -24.53 -17.08 18.54
CA ILE A 159 -24.26 -17.60 17.20
C ILE A 159 -22.78 -17.44 16.78
N CYS A 160 -21.98 -16.69 17.54
CA CYS A 160 -20.59 -16.45 17.21
C CYS A 160 -19.72 -17.70 17.44
N ILE A 161 -18.82 -17.99 16.49
CA ILE A 161 -17.87 -19.08 16.66
C ILE A 161 -16.75 -18.67 17.63
N PRO A 162 -16.26 -19.57 18.49
CA PRO A 162 -15.23 -19.27 19.50
C PRO A 162 -13.83 -19.30 18.87
N ILE A 163 -13.60 -18.53 17.80
CA ILE A 163 -12.32 -18.43 17.11
C ILE A 163 -11.50 -17.22 17.54
N PHE A 164 -12.17 -16.18 18.01
CA PHE A 164 -11.54 -14.98 18.53
C PHE A 164 -11.34 -15.15 20.03
N GLY A 165 -10.07 -15.16 20.44
CA GLY A 165 -9.65 -15.31 21.82
C GLY A 165 -9.32 -13.99 22.50
N SER A 166 -9.27 -12.88 21.76
CA SER A 166 -8.96 -11.57 22.34
C SER A 166 -10.03 -11.15 23.37
N PRO A 167 -9.62 -10.74 24.58
CA PRO A 167 -10.55 -10.18 25.57
C PRO A 167 -11.02 -8.76 25.20
N GLU A 168 -10.32 -8.11 24.29
CA GLU A 168 -10.55 -6.75 23.82
C GLU A 168 -11.04 -6.74 22.38
N SER A 169 -11.81 -5.71 22.04
CA SER A 169 -12.20 -5.41 20.66
C SER A 169 -11.04 -4.77 19.90
N VAL A 170 -11.23 -4.53 18.61
CA VAL A 170 -10.29 -3.76 17.78
C VAL A 170 -10.91 -2.46 17.32
N ARG A 171 -10.08 -1.43 17.20
CA ARG A 171 -10.43 -0.16 16.58
C ARG A 171 -9.50 0.11 15.40
N ILE A 172 -10.11 0.43 14.27
CA ILE A 172 -9.44 0.90 13.06
C ILE A 172 -9.58 2.43 13.04
N ASP A 173 -8.48 3.12 13.31
CA ASP A 173 -8.41 4.56 13.18
C ASP A 173 -8.13 4.88 11.70
N ILE A 174 -9.03 5.60 11.06
CA ILE A 174 -8.93 6.08 9.68
C ILE A 174 -8.49 7.54 9.72
N ARG A 175 -7.58 7.93 8.83
CA ARG A 175 -7.07 9.30 8.79
C ARG A 175 -8.18 10.32 8.50
N ILE A 176 -8.21 11.45 9.22
CA ILE A 176 -9.26 12.48 9.11
C ILE A 176 -9.44 13.07 7.70
N GLN A 177 -8.40 13.04 6.87
CA GLN A 177 -8.42 13.51 5.49
C GLN A 177 -9.49 12.82 4.64
N TYR A 178 -9.75 11.53 4.88
CA TYR A 178 -10.87 10.84 4.23
C TYR A 178 -12.20 11.49 4.59
N TYR A 179 -12.41 11.82 5.87
CA TYR A 179 -13.60 12.52 6.34
C TYR A 179 -13.72 13.92 5.75
N ASN A 180 -12.63 14.69 5.73
CA ASN A 180 -12.61 16.04 5.16
C ASN A 180 -13.02 16.03 3.69
N PHE A 181 -12.47 15.12 2.90
CA PHE A 181 -12.83 14.95 1.50
C PHE A 181 -14.30 14.54 1.35
N LEU A 182 -14.77 13.55 2.12
CA LEU A 182 -16.17 13.11 2.13
C LEU A 182 -17.12 14.26 2.46
N CYS A 183 -16.76 15.12 3.41
CA CYS A 183 -17.57 16.26 3.83
C CYS A 183 -17.59 17.39 2.79
N ASN A 184 -16.42 17.78 2.28
CA ASN A 184 -16.26 19.05 1.58
C ASN A 184 -16.17 18.92 0.05
N ASP A 185 -15.66 17.80 -0.44
CA ASP A 185 -15.18 17.69 -1.83
C ASP A 185 -15.87 16.58 -2.63
N TYR A 186 -16.37 15.55 -1.97
CA TYR A 186 -16.88 14.35 -2.64
C TYR A 186 -17.98 14.62 -3.68
N ALA A 187 -18.92 15.53 -3.39
CA ALA A 187 -20.03 15.84 -4.29
C ALA A 187 -19.58 16.60 -5.56
N ARG A 188 -18.51 17.40 -5.45
CA ARG A 188 -17.96 18.22 -6.56
C ARG A 188 -16.79 17.54 -7.28
N ALA A 189 -16.23 16.49 -6.68
CA ALA A 189 -15.12 15.73 -7.22
C ALA A 189 -15.49 15.05 -8.55
N SER A 190 -14.51 14.96 -9.44
CA SER A 190 -14.65 14.18 -10.67
C SER A 190 -14.90 12.70 -10.35
N MET A 191 -15.40 11.95 -11.33
CA MET A 191 -15.56 10.50 -11.16
C MET A 191 -14.21 9.81 -10.89
N CYS A 192 -13.16 10.24 -11.57
CA CYS A 192 -11.82 9.69 -11.39
C CYS A 192 -11.20 10.03 -10.03
N GLU A 193 -11.47 11.21 -9.49
CA GLU A 193 -11.09 11.58 -8.13
C GLU A 193 -11.84 10.74 -7.09
N ARG A 194 -13.16 10.54 -7.27
CA ARG A 194 -13.95 9.62 -6.44
C ARG A 194 -13.42 8.18 -6.50
N TYR A 195 -13.08 7.66 -7.68
CA TYR A 195 -12.46 6.33 -7.80
C TYR A 195 -11.17 6.18 -7.00
N ARG A 196 -10.27 7.18 -7.07
CA ARG A 196 -9.02 7.16 -6.32
C ARG A 196 -9.27 7.21 -4.81
N GLN A 197 -10.18 8.08 -4.37
CA GLN A 197 -10.58 8.19 -2.98
C GLN A 197 -11.18 6.88 -2.47
N ASP A 198 -12.20 6.37 -3.18
CA ASP A 198 -13.00 5.23 -2.74
C ASP A 198 -12.20 3.93 -2.76
N PHE A 199 -11.36 3.75 -3.78
CA PHE A 199 -10.46 2.60 -3.86
C PHE A 199 -9.44 2.64 -2.73
N SER A 200 -8.79 3.78 -2.52
CA SER A 200 -7.80 3.95 -1.46
C SER A 200 -8.41 3.68 -0.08
N LEU A 201 -9.61 4.19 0.20
CA LEU A 201 -10.28 3.97 1.47
C LEU A 201 -10.66 2.49 1.66
N ALA A 202 -11.26 1.85 0.64
CA ALA A 202 -11.63 0.45 0.69
C ALA A 202 -10.41 -0.45 0.97
N VAL A 203 -9.30 -0.24 0.25
CA VAL A 203 -8.06 -1.00 0.43
C VAL A 203 -7.47 -0.79 1.82
N ASN A 204 -7.40 0.45 2.31
CA ASN A 204 -6.87 0.72 3.65
C ASN A 204 -7.73 0.10 4.76
N ILE A 205 -9.06 0.12 4.63
CA ILE A 205 -9.95 -0.54 5.59
C ILE A 205 -9.72 -2.06 5.59
N LEU A 206 -9.57 -2.68 4.42
CA LEU A 206 -9.32 -4.12 4.32
C LEU A 206 -7.93 -4.51 4.83
N HIS A 207 -6.93 -3.68 4.55
CA HIS A 207 -5.58 -3.82 5.08
C HIS A 207 -5.62 -3.89 6.62
N GLU A 208 -6.28 -2.92 7.26
CA GLU A 208 -6.43 -2.91 8.71
C GLU A 208 -7.34 -4.03 9.23
N LEU A 209 -8.36 -4.43 8.46
CA LEU A 209 -9.18 -5.58 8.82
C LEU A 209 -8.37 -6.88 8.89
N CYS A 210 -7.35 -7.03 8.05
CA CYS A 210 -6.43 -8.17 8.09
C CYS A 210 -5.66 -8.22 9.40
N HIS A 211 -5.16 -7.07 9.88
CA HIS A 211 -4.54 -6.95 11.20
C HIS A 211 -5.54 -7.27 12.31
N ALA A 212 -6.76 -6.70 12.24
CA ALA A 212 -7.82 -6.94 13.21
C ALA A 212 -8.18 -8.43 13.35
N VAL A 213 -8.22 -9.18 12.25
CA VAL A 213 -8.41 -10.64 12.27
C VAL A 213 -7.31 -11.33 13.07
N GLY A 214 -6.05 -10.93 12.85
CA GLY A 214 -4.89 -11.46 13.59
C GLY A 214 -4.96 -11.15 15.08
N VAL A 215 -5.25 -9.89 15.43
CA VAL A 215 -5.40 -9.42 16.80
C VAL A 215 -6.53 -10.15 17.51
N MET A 216 -7.72 -10.19 16.92
CA MET A 216 -8.88 -10.84 17.55
C MET A 216 -8.64 -12.34 17.76
N ARG A 217 -7.88 -13.00 16.89
CA ARG A 217 -7.51 -14.41 17.04
C ARG A 217 -6.48 -14.62 18.15
N ARG A 218 -5.41 -13.81 18.20
CA ARG A 218 -4.23 -14.07 19.04
C ARG A 218 -4.20 -13.29 20.35
N GLY A 219 -4.91 -12.16 20.42
CA GLY A 219 -4.87 -11.23 21.55
C GLY A 219 -3.66 -10.30 21.56
N ASP A 220 -2.90 -10.20 20.47
CA ASP A 220 -1.73 -9.31 20.35
C ASP A 220 -1.54 -8.76 18.93
N LEU A 221 -0.71 -7.72 18.81
CA LEU A 221 -0.33 -7.08 17.53
C LEU A 221 0.83 -7.79 16.82
N LYS A 222 1.37 -8.88 17.37
CA LYS A 222 2.52 -9.58 16.79
C LYS A 222 2.04 -10.51 15.69
N GLU A 223 2.54 -10.28 14.48
CA GLU A 223 2.12 -11.04 13.32
C GLU A 223 3.16 -12.11 12.95
N PRO A 224 2.83 -13.42 13.01
CA PRO A 224 3.67 -14.44 12.39
C PRO A 224 3.57 -14.31 10.87
N ARG A 225 4.57 -14.80 10.12
CA ARG A 225 4.45 -14.79 8.66
C ARG A 225 3.29 -15.65 8.20
N ILE A 226 2.60 -15.21 7.15
CA ILE A 226 1.56 -16.05 6.53
C ILE A 226 2.22 -17.22 5.78
N ARG A 227 3.32 -16.94 5.07
CA ARG A 227 4.12 -17.93 4.34
C ARG A 227 5.60 -17.70 4.57
N LEU A 228 6.41 -18.73 4.35
CA LEU A 228 7.85 -18.64 4.58
C LEU A 228 8.57 -17.70 3.60
N ASP A 229 8.06 -17.60 2.36
CA ASP A 229 8.59 -16.72 1.30
C ASP A 229 8.14 -15.27 1.41
N HIS A 230 7.29 -14.93 2.39
CA HIS A 230 6.93 -13.55 2.66
C HIS A 230 8.10 -12.80 3.34
N PRO A 231 8.18 -11.47 3.16
CA PRO A 231 9.17 -10.62 3.80
C PRO A 231 9.32 -10.87 5.31
N LYS A 232 10.54 -10.68 5.82
CA LYS A 232 10.87 -10.93 7.23
C LYS A 232 10.02 -10.11 8.18
N LYS A 233 9.78 -8.84 7.82
CA LYS A 233 8.84 -7.98 8.51
C LYS A 233 7.42 -8.35 8.08
N SER A 234 6.87 -9.36 8.76
CA SER A 234 5.50 -9.82 8.54
C SER A 234 4.52 -8.67 8.74
N GLU A 235 3.59 -8.56 7.80
CA GLU A 235 2.57 -7.53 7.81
C GLU A 235 1.37 -8.10 7.04
N TYR A 236 0.26 -8.34 7.74
CA TYR A 236 -0.93 -9.00 7.20
C TYR A 236 -1.63 -8.19 6.12
N GLY A 237 -1.74 -6.88 6.29
CA GLY A 237 -2.34 -6.01 5.30
C GLY A 237 -1.59 -6.02 3.97
N TYR A 238 -0.25 -5.88 3.98
CA TYR A 238 0.60 -6.00 2.80
C TYR A 238 0.59 -7.39 2.19
N ALA A 239 0.49 -8.44 3.02
CA ALA A 239 0.36 -9.80 2.52
C ALA A 239 -0.96 -10.01 1.77
N TRP A 240 -2.05 -9.41 2.27
CA TRP A 240 -3.35 -9.41 1.59
C TRP A 240 -3.33 -8.56 0.32
N GLU A 241 -2.76 -7.36 0.37
CA GLU A 241 -2.61 -6.51 -0.82
C GLU A 241 -1.76 -7.19 -1.90
N ASN A 242 -0.68 -7.89 -1.52
CA ASN A 242 0.10 -8.65 -2.48
C ASN A 242 -0.71 -9.78 -3.11
N PHE A 243 -1.50 -10.52 -2.34
CA PHE A 243 -2.42 -11.52 -2.85
C PHE A 243 -3.41 -10.91 -3.87
N MET A 244 -4.03 -9.77 -3.52
CA MET A 244 -5.04 -9.12 -4.35
C MET A 244 -4.48 -8.39 -5.57
N PHE A 245 -3.37 -7.68 -5.44
CA PHE A 245 -2.88 -6.71 -6.44
C PHE A 245 -1.46 -6.99 -6.93
N GLY A 246 -0.79 -8.02 -6.40
CA GLY A 246 0.62 -8.30 -6.66
C GLY A 246 1.58 -7.26 -6.08
N GLY A 247 1.13 -6.42 -5.15
CA GLY A 247 1.95 -5.40 -4.49
C GLY A 247 1.08 -4.52 -3.61
N VAL A 248 1.69 -3.51 -3.00
CA VAL A 248 1.01 -2.59 -2.09
C VAL A 248 0.60 -1.33 -2.85
N LEU A 249 -0.67 -0.95 -2.82
CA LEU A 249 -1.20 0.22 -3.51
C LEU A 249 -1.41 1.35 -2.51
N ASN A 250 -0.67 2.45 -2.68
CA ASN A 250 -0.80 3.60 -1.78
C ASN A 250 -0.89 4.91 -2.56
N PRO A 251 -1.62 5.90 -2.04
CA PRO A 251 -1.46 7.27 -2.48
C PRO A 251 0.01 7.69 -2.31
N PHE A 252 0.52 8.41 -3.31
CA PHE A 252 1.91 8.81 -3.29
C PHE A 252 2.12 10.11 -2.52
N ASP A 253 1.16 11.04 -2.62
CA ASP A 253 1.08 12.17 -1.70
C ASP A 253 0.46 11.74 -0.38
N ARG A 254 1.16 12.04 0.70
CA ARG A 254 0.71 11.80 2.08
C ARG A 254 0.27 13.09 2.77
N SER A 255 0.45 14.25 2.17
CA SER A 255 0.09 15.55 2.78
C SER A 255 -1.31 16.02 2.40
N SER A 256 -1.77 15.72 1.18
CA SER A 256 -3.07 16.19 0.69
C SER A 256 -4.27 15.50 1.36
N ASP A 257 -5.36 16.25 1.51
CA ASP A 257 -6.67 15.75 1.92
C ASP A 257 -7.33 14.90 0.82
N ALA A 258 -7.19 15.34 -0.44
CA ALA A 258 -7.58 14.56 -1.62
C ALA A 258 -6.49 13.57 -2.02
N ILE A 259 -6.88 12.36 -2.38
CA ILE A 259 -5.96 11.36 -2.93
C ILE A 259 -5.50 11.80 -4.33
N SER A 260 -4.20 12.06 -4.48
CA SER A 260 -3.59 12.49 -5.76
C SER A 260 -3.50 11.34 -6.77
N PHE A 261 -2.39 10.62 -6.85
CA PHE A 261 -2.28 9.41 -7.66
C PHE A 261 -1.76 8.27 -6.79
N LEU A 262 -2.15 7.04 -7.16
CA LEU A 262 -1.68 5.84 -6.50
C LEU A 262 -0.43 5.31 -7.20
N MET A 263 0.47 4.77 -6.39
CA MET A 263 1.63 4.03 -6.85
C MET A 263 1.56 2.62 -6.26
N ARG A 264 1.87 1.62 -7.09
CA ARG A 264 2.08 0.26 -6.65
C ARG A 264 3.53 0.06 -6.24
N LYS A 265 3.76 -0.27 -4.97
CA LYS A 265 5.05 -0.67 -4.42
C LYS A 265 5.17 -2.19 -4.44
N MET A 266 6.30 -2.71 -4.90
CA MET A 266 6.59 -4.13 -4.76
C MET A 266 6.79 -4.52 -3.29
N TRP A 267 6.14 -5.58 -2.84
CA TRP A 267 6.27 -6.07 -1.46
C TRP A 267 7.49 -6.98 -1.35
N ALA A 268 8.59 -6.44 -0.85
CA ALA A 268 9.85 -7.16 -0.65
C ALA A 268 10.56 -6.62 0.59
N ASP A 269 11.45 -7.44 1.16
CA ASP A 269 12.38 -6.99 2.20
C ASP A 269 13.29 -5.89 1.67
N ASP A 270 13.64 -4.94 2.54
CA ASP A 270 14.51 -3.83 2.18
C ASP A 270 15.87 -4.33 1.68
N GLU A 271 16.48 -5.29 2.36
CA GLU A 271 17.76 -5.90 1.96
C GLU A 271 17.67 -6.55 0.57
N ALA A 272 16.66 -7.38 0.35
CA ALA A 272 16.42 -8.04 -0.94
C ALA A 272 16.16 -7.02 -2.05
N ALA A 273 15.40 -5.97 -1.76
CA ALA A 273 15.14 -4.89 -2.70
C ALA A 273 16.42 -4.17 -3.10
N MET A 274 17.27 -3.81 -2.12
CA MET A 274 18.54 -3.14 -2.40
C MET A 274 19.51 -4.04 -3.18
N ALA A 275 19.58 -5.32 -2.85
CA ALA A 275 20.39 -6.30 -3.58
C ALA A 275 19.94 -6.45 -5.05
N ALA A 276 18.64 -6.31 -5.31
CA ALA A 276 18.05 -6.37 -6.65
C ALA A 276 17.93 -5.00 -7.34
N GLY A 277 18.70 -4.01 -6.88
CA GLY A 277 18.88 -2.71 -7.54
C GLY A 277 18.03 -1.56 -7.00
N GLY A 278 17.26 -1.77 -5.94
CA GLY A 278 16.49 -0.74 -5.25
C GLY A 278 15.01 -1.04 -5.10
N LYS A 279 14.31 -0.21 -4.33
CA LYS A 279 12.85 -0.30 -4.13
C LYS A 279 12.12 0.25 -5.34
N ASP A 280 11.08 -0.46 -5.79
CA ASP A 280 10.29 -0.10 -6.98
C ASP A 280 8.89 0.39 -6.64
N TRP A 281 8.50 1.47 -7.30
CA TRP A 281 7.15 2.00 -7.37
C TRP A 281 6.74 2.17 -8.83
N THR A 282 5.53 1.76 -9.18
CA THR A 282 4.97 1.89 -10.53
C THR A 282 3.67 2.68 -10.49
N ALA A 283 3.48 3.59 -11.44
CA ALA A 283 2.26 4.40 -11.51
C ALA A 283 1.03 3.54 -11.80
N VAL A 284 -0.11 3.93 -11.23
CA VAL A 284 -1.38 3.19 -11.34
C VAL A 284 -2.38 4.08 -12.08
N PRO A 285 -2.77 3.73 -13.31
CA PRO A 285 -3.74 4.52 -14.06
C PRO A 285 -5.14 4.40 -13.44
N VAL A 286 -5.97 5.45 -13.59
CA VAL A 286 -7.32 5.44 -13.02
C VAL A 286 -8.19 4.34 -13.64
N SER A 287 -7.95 3.96 -14.89
CA SER A 287 -8.63 2.83 -15.54
C SER A 287 -8.43 1.50 -14.81
N TYR A 288 -7.26 1.29 -14.20
CA TYR A 288 -7.02 0.13 -13.35
C TYR A 288 -7.83 0.20 -12.04
N LEU A 289 -8.10 1.38 -11.50
CA LEU A 289 -8.92 1.56 -10.30
C LEU A 289 -10.40 1.37 -10.62
N ALA A 290 -10.87 1.98 -11.70
CA ALA A 290 -12.26 1.95 -12.13
C ALA A 290 -12.79 0.52 -12.35
N GLN A 291 -11.96 -0.39 -12.90
CA GLN A 291 -12.38 -1.78 -13.08
C GLN A 291 -12.72 -2.51 -11.77
N TRP A 292 -12.22 -2.08 -10.60
CA TRP A 292 -12.60 -2.69 -9.33
C TRP A 292 -14.02 -2.33 -8.92
N PHE A 293 -14.60 -1.27 -9.50
CA PHE A 293 -15.99 -0.88 -9.32
C PHE A 293 -16.92 -1.48 -10.39
N ARG A 294 -16.46 -2.53 -11.08
CA ARG A 294 -17.17 -3.21 -12.16
C ARG A 294 -17.59 -4.61 -11.74
N THR A 295 -18.88 -4.91 -11.88
CA THR A 295 -19.45 -6.23 -11.59
C THR A 295 -18.76 -7.32 -12.43
N GLU A 296 -18.38 -7.01 -13.67
CA GLU A 296 -17.72 -7.96 -14.56
C GLU A 296 -16.35 -8.41 -14.02
N THR A 297 -15.59 -7.50 -13.41
CA THR A 297 -14.30 -7.82 -12.76
C THR A 297 -14.50 -8.81 -11.63
N TRP A 298 -15.55 -8.62 -10.83
CA TRP A 298 -15.83 -9.49 -9.69
C TRP A 298 -16.41 -10.84 -10.10
N ASN A 299 -17.17 -10.90 -11.19
CA ASN A 299 -17.57 -12.17 -11.80
C ASN A 299 -16.34 -12.98 -12.24
N ALA A 300 -15.36 -12.33 -12.89
CA ALA A 300 -14.11 -12.98 -13.25
C ALA A 300 -13.32 -13.47 -12.01
N ILE A 301 -13.26 -12.68 -10.94
CA ILE A 301 -12.61 -13.07 -9.68
C ILE A 301 -13.34 -14.25 -9.01
N ALA A 302 -14.66 -14.30 -9.09
CA ALA A 302 -15.45 -15.41 -8.56
C ALA A 302 -15.09 -16.73 -9.25
N GLU A 303 -14.89 -16.69 -10.57
CA GLU A 303 -14.63 -17.86 -11.40
C GLU A 303 -13.15 -18.30 -11.37
N HIS A 304 -12.24 -17.35 -11.51
CA HIS A 304 -10.82 -17.62 -11.76
C HIS A 304 -9.91 -17.20 -10.60
N GLY A 305 -10.46 -16.57 -9.56
CA GLY A 305 -9.71 -16.03 -8.45
C GLY A 305 -9.08 -14.66 -8.72
N PRO A 306 -8.46 -14.05 -7.69
CA PRO A 306 -8.00 -12.65 -7.77
C PRO A 306 -6.86 -12.41 -8.75
N THR A 307 -6.14 -13.46 -9.15
CA THR A 307 -5.02 -13.36 -10.10
C THR A 307 -5.46 -13.14 -11.54
N VAL A 308 -6.74 -13.33 -11.86
CA VAL A 308 -7.32 -12.97 -13.16
C VAL A 308 -7.18 -11.48 -13.46
N VAL A 309 -7.22 -10.64 -12.40
CA VAL A 309 -6.90 -9.23 -12.51
C VAL A 309 -5.38 -9.09 -12.47
N SER A 310 -4.82 -8.84 -13.66
CA SER A 310 -3.39 -8.57 -13.83
C SER A 310 -3.02 -7.26 -13.13
N PRO A 311 -1.80 -7.13 -12.58
CA PRO A 311 -1.33 -5.84 -12.08
C PRO A 311 -1.38 -4.74 -13.16
N PRO A 312 -1.41 -3.46 -12.78
CA PRO A 312 -1.52 -2.37 -13.74
C PRO A 312 -0.33 -2.36 -14.71
N PRO A 313 -0.56 -2.04 -16.01
CA PRO A 313 0.51 -1.91 -16.98
C PRO A 313 1.47 -0.80 -16.55
N VAL A 314 2.78 -1.06 -16.68
CA VAL A 314 3.81 -0.13 -16.20
C VAL A 314 4.29 0.75 -17.34
N GLN A 315 3.98 2.05 -17.29
CA GLN A 315 4.49 3.07 -18.23
C GLN A 315 5.45 4.07 -17.55
N LEU A 316 5.36 4.17 -16.23
CA LEU A 316 6.21 5.00 -15.39
C LEU A 316 6.58 4.23 -14.13
N ARG A 317 7.89 4.09 -13.90
CA ARG A 317 8.47 3.45 -12.71
C ARG A 317 9.45 4.40 -12.05
N LEU A 318 9.31 4.54 -10.74
CA LEU A 318 10.28 5.18 -9.87
C LEU A 318 11.02 4.10 -9.08
N ARG A 319 12.34 4.13 -9.12
CA ARG A 319 13.20 3.24 -8.36
C ARG A 319 14.07 4.04 -7.41
N LYS A 320 14.21 3.59 -6.15
CA LYS A 320 15.16 4.16 -5.18
C LYS A 320 16.26 3.14 -4.90
N ASP A 321 17.46 3.41 -5.37
CA ASP A 321 18.66 2.63 -5.04
C ASP A 321 19.37 3.21 -3.80
N ALA A 322 20.58 2.72 -3.51
CA ALA A 322 21.35 3.13 -2.32
C ALA A 322 21.78 4.60 -2.35
N SER A 323 21.86 5.20 -3.54
CA SER A 323 22.46 6.50 -3.79
C SER A 323 21.47 7.54 -4.28
N ARG A 324 20.44 7.14 -5.05
CA ARG A 324 19.57 8.07 -5.75
C ARG A 324 18.24 7.46 -6.17
N TYR A 325 17.40 8.32 -6.75
CA TYR A 325 16.21 7.91 -7.48
C TYR A 325 16.51 7.78 -8.98
N LEU A 326 15.79 6.85 -9.60
CA LEU A 326 15.82 6.57 -11.03
C LEU A 326 14.38 6.59 -11.56
N VAL A 327 14.13 7.45 -12.54
CA VAL A 327 12.86 7.49 -13.28
C VAL A 327 13.02 6.69 -14.57
N LEU A 328 12.19 5.66 -14.72
CA LEU A 328 12.15 4.75 -15.86
C LEU A 328 10.80 4.93 -16.56
N SER A 329 10.84 5.17 -17.86
CA SER A 329 9.62 5.26 -18.68
C SER A 329 9.92 4.85 -20.12
N ASP A 330 8.90 4.41 -20.83
CA ASP A 330 8.90 4.22 -22.28
C ASP A 330 8.54 5.50 -23.05
N CYS A 331 8.20 6.58 -22.35
CA CYS A 331 7.86 7.87 -22.92
C CYS A 331 9.02 8.88 -22.84
N ALA A 332 9.64 9.20 -23.98
CA ALA A 332 10.72 10.19 -24.04
C ALA A 332 10.30 11.58 -23.53
N ALA A 333 9.09 12.01 -23.86
CA ALA A 333 8.54 13.31 -23.41
C ALA A 333 8.45 13.39 -21.87
N ALA A 334 8.10 12.29 -21.20
CA ALA A 334 8.08 12.25 -19.73
C ALA A 334 9.47 12.51 -19.13
N LEU A 335 10.52 11.95 -19.74
CA LEU A 335 11.89 12.16 -19.27
C LEU A 335 12.39 13.58 -19.57
N ASP A 336 11.93 14.20 -20.66
CA ASP A 336 12.17 15.61 -20.95
C ASP A 336 11.52 16.54 -19.92
N ASP A 337 10.31 16.23 -19.46
CA ASP A 337 9.67 16.96 -18.38
C ASP A 337 10.49 16.91 -17.08
N ILE A 338 11.04 15.75 -16.73
CA ILE A 338 11.96 15.65 -15.58
C ILE A 338 13.22 16.50 -15.79
N ARG A 339 13.81 16.52 -17.00
CA ARG A 339 14.97 17.37 -17.31
C ARG A 339 14.63 18.85 -17.15
N ARG A 340 13.44 19.27 -17.57
CA ARG A 340 12.95 20.64 -17.37
C ARG A 340 12.83 20.98 -15.89
N LEU A 341 12.21 20.11 -15.09
CA LEU A 341 12.11 20.27 -13.64
C LEU A 341 13.50 20.42 -13.00
N GLN A 342 14.44 19.52 -13.33
CA GLN A 342 15.82 19.60 -12.84
C GLN A 342 16.50 20.92 -13.21
N THR A 343 16.30 21.40 -14.43
CA THR A 343 16.84 22.68 -14.90
C THR A 343 16.28 23.85 -14.11
N GLN A 344 14.96 23.84 -13.82
CA GLN A 344 14.30 24.87 -13.01
C GLN A 344 14.83 24.87 -11.57
N VAL A 345 14.90 23.70 -10.94
CA VAL A 345 15.46 23.54 -9.58
C VAL A 345 16.91 24.00 -9.53
N HIS A 346 17.73 23.60 -10.51
CA HIS A 346 19.13 24.02 -10.58
C HIS A 346 19.26 25.55 -10.70
N LYS A 347 18.50 26.17 -11.61
CA LYS A 347 18.49 27.63 -11.77
C LYS A 347 18.08 28.37 -10.50
N PHE A 348 17.15 27.83 -9.72
CA PHE A 348 16.70 28.45 -8.48
C PHE A 348 17.75 28.40 -7.37
N TYR A 349 18.53 27.31 -7.31
CA TYR A 349 19.53 27.06 -6.26
C TYR A 349 20.98 27.35 -6.68
N VAL A 350 21.23 27.75 -7.93
CA VAL A 350 22.58 28.09 -8.39
C VAL A 350 23.16 29.23 -7.53
N GLY A 351 24.40 29.06 -7.06
CA GLY A 351 25.08 30.02 -6.19
C GLY A 351 24.69 29.95 -4.71
N ARG A 352 23.70 29.13 -4.31
CA ARG A 352 23.40 28.87 -2.90
C ARG A 352 24.36 27.84 -2.31
N ARG A 353 24.55 27.88 -0.99
CA ARG A 353 25.36 26.88 -0.29
C ARG A 353 24.60 25.55 -0.20
N SER A 354 25.32 24.42 -0.15
CA SER A 354 24.70 23.10 -0.15
C SER A 354 23.78 22.86 1.05
N ASP A 355 24.05 23.48 2.20
CA ASP A 355 23.24 23.44 3.42
C ASP A 355 21.95 24.28 3.32
N GLU A 356 21.82 25.12 2.30
CA GLU A 356 20.65 25.96 2.03
C GLU A 356 19.69 25.32 1.01
N ILE A 357 20.09 24.20 0.39
CA ILE A 357 19.28 23.49 -0.60
C ILE A 357 18.45 22.42 0.12
N PRO A 358 17.11 22.46 0.06
CA PRO A 358 16.27 21.44 0.65
C PRO A 358 16.56 20.04 0.09
N ASP A 359 16.42 19.01 0.92
CA ASP A 359 16.64 17.61 0.53
C ASP A 359 15.81 17.18 -0.70
N SER A 360 14.58 17.69 -0.85
CA SER A 360 13.74 17.41 -2.02
C SER A 360 14.35 17.93 -3.31
N ALA A 361 14.97 19.11 -3.29
CA ALA A 361 15.64 19.70 -4.44
C ALA A 361 16.93 18.92 -4.77
N LEU A 362 17.74 18.58 -3.76
CA LEU A 362 18.93 17.73 -3.96
C LEU A 362 18.56 16.36 -4.56
N LEU A 363 17.46 15.77 -4.10
CA LEU A 363 16.93 14.53 -4.65
C LEU A 363 16.56 14.66 -6.12
N ILE A 364 15.81 15.70 -6.49
CA ILE A 364 15.42 15.97 -7.88
C ILE A 364 16.66 16.16 -8.75
N LEU A 365 17.63 16.97 -8.30
CA LEU A 365 18.88 17.22 -9.03
C LEU A 365 19.70 15.93 -9.21
N GLY A 366 19.74 15.06 -8.20
CA GLY A 366 20.45 13.78 -8.24
C GLY A 366 19.75 12.66 -9.01
N THR A 367 18.53 12.89 -9.49
CA THR A 367 17.71 11.84 -10.11
C THR A 367 18.20 11.47 -11.52
N GLU A 368 18.42 10.17 -11.73
CA GLU A 368 18.72 9.60 -13.04
C GLU A 368 17.41 9.33 -13.81
N LYS A 369 17.48 9.40 -15.14
CA LYS A 369 16.34 9.14 -16.04
C LYS A 369 16.79 8.13 -17.08
N ARG A 370 15.99 7.11 -17.39
CA ARG A 370 16.28 6.18 -18.50
C ARG A 370 15.02 5.90 -19.31
N LEU A 371 15.19 5.99 -20.63
CA LEU A 371 14.20 5.51 -21.60
C LEU A 371 14.37 4.00 -21.70
N ILE A 372 13.30 3.26 -21.44
CA ILE A 372 13.29 1.80 -21.43
C ILE A 372 12.16 1.32 -22.32
N ASP A 373 12.38 0.22 -23.04
CA ASP A 373 11.35 -0.41 -23.84
C ASP A 373 10.13 -0.85 -23.00
N THR A 374 8.92 -0.71 -23.55
CA THR A 374 7.66 -1.02 -22.85
C THR A 374 7.63 -2.46 -22.34
N HIS A 375 8.16 -3.44 -23.09
CA HIS A 375 8.21 -4.83 -22.64
C HIS A 375 9.16 -5.00 -21.46
N VAL A 376 10.35 -4.40 -21.53
CA VAL A 376 11.33 -4.42 -20.42
C VAL A 376 10.73 -3.78 -19.16
N LEU A 377 9.94 -2.71 -19.33
CA LEU A 377 9.29 -2.00 -18.23
C LEU A 377 8.19 -2.82 -17.53
N GLN A 378 7.67 -3.89 -18.14
CA GLN A 378 6.72 -4.80 -17.48
C GLN A 378 7.40 -5.79 -16.52
N TYR A 379 8.70 -6.03 -16.66
CA TYR A 379 9.42 -6.99 -15.80
C TYR A 379 9.86 -6.36 -14.48
N TYR A 380 9.59 -7.05 -13.38
CA TYR A 380 10.13 -6.70 -12.06
C TYR A 380 11.49 -7.36 -11.89
N THR A 381 12.47 -6.57 -11.44
CA THR A 381 13.78 -7.12 -11.08
C THR A 381 13.80 -7.65 -9.65
N LEU A 382 12.80 -7.25 -8.84
CA LEU A 382 12.67 -7.65 -7.45
C LEU A 382 12.01 -9.03 -7.34
N PRO A 383 12.61 -9.99 -6.60
CA PRO A 383 11.89 -11.19 -6.21
C PRO A 383 10.77 -10.79 -5.26
N GLY A 384 9.52 -10.92 -5.71
CA GLY A 384 8.32 -10.71 -4.89
C GLY A 384 7.71 -12.04 -4.48
N PRO A 385 7.04 -12.12 -3.32
CA PRO A 385 6.30 -13.31 -2.92
C PRO A 385 5.20 -13.59 -3.94
N SER A 386 5.01 -14.88 -4.27
CA SER A 386 4.00 -15.29 -5.25
C SER A 386 2.60 -14.85 -4.82
N ARG A 387 1.75 -14.43 -5.76
CA ARG A 387 0.33 -14.20 -5.50
C ARG A 387 -0.42 -15.50 -5.25
N ASP A 388 0.03 -16.57 -5.91
CA ASP A 388 -0.66 -17.86 -5.86
C ASP A 388 -0.43 -18.55 -4.51
N ILE A 389 -1.52 -19.07 -3.94
CA ILE A 389 -1.47 -19.99 -2.82
C ILE A 389 -1.22 -21.38 -3.41
N PRO A 390 -0.07 -22.03 -3.17
CA PRO A 390 0.26 -23.31 -3.79
C PRO A 390 -0.84 -24.35 -3.51
N ARG A 391 -1.45 -24.90 -4.57
CA ARG A 391 -2.39 -26.02 -4.47
C ARG A 391 -1.58 -27.32 -4.44
N GLY A 392 -1.35 -27.87 -3.25
CA GLY A 392 -0.80 -29.23 -3.09
C GLY A 392 0.72 -29.33 -2.91
N GLN A 393 1.45 -28.22 -2.75
CA GLN A 393 2.86 -28.26 -2.34
C GLN A 393 3.01 -27.84 -0.88
N SER A 394 3.81 -28.59 -0.12
CA SER A 394 4.16 -28.22 1.24
C SER A 394 5.15 -27.06 1.19
N TYR A 395 5.07 -26.12 2.14
CA TYR A 395 6.06 -25.04 2.24
C TYR A 395 7.48 -25.57 2.51
N SER A 396 7.61 -26.79 3.06
CA SER A 396 8.91 -27.45 3.20
C SER A 396 9.60 -27.69 1.87
N ASP A 397 8.84 -27.89 0.79
CA ASP A 397 9.38 -28.23 -0.53
C ASP A 397 10.04 -27.01 -1.18
N PHE A 398 9.61 -25.79 -0.80
CA PHE A 398 10.24 -24.54 -1.20
C PHE A 398 11.53 -24.24 -0.43
N ALA A 399 11.66 -24.76 0.80
CA ALA A 399 12.82 -24.51 1.65
C ALA A 399 14.03 -25.41 1.29
N THR A 400 13.81 -26.52 0.57
CA THR A 400 14.83 -27.53 0.27
C THR A 400 15.47 -27.39 -1.10
N THR A 401 14.98 -26.52 -1.98
CA THR A 401 15.64 -26.20 -3.26
C THR A 401 16.47 -24.91 -3.12
N PRO A 402 17.82 -24.99 -3.05
CA PRO A 402 18.69 -23.81 -3.06
C PRO A 402 18.56 -22.98 -4.35
N GLU A 403 17.94 -23.54 -5.39
CA GLU A 403 17.74 -22.90 -6.69
C GLU A 403 16.49 -21.99 -6.75
N ALA A 404 15.55 -22.11 -5.81
CA ALA A 404 14.33 -21.29 -5.81
C ALA A 404 14.56 -19.83 -5.36
N THR A 405 15.76 -19.48 -4.87
CA THR A 405 16.14 -18.11 -4.51
C THR A 405 16.89 -17.37 -5.62
N CYS A 406 17.06 -17.96 -6.82
CA CYS A 406 17.80 -17.31 -7.89
C CYS A 406 17.05 -17.40 -9.23
N THR A 407 16.42 -16.30 -9.63
CA THR A 407 15.96 -15.99 -11.00
C THR A 407 17.09 -15.92 -12.04
N SER A 408 18.25 -16.54 -11.79
CA SER A 408 19.42 -16.55 -12.67
C SER A 408 19.11 -17.12 -14.06
N SER A 409 18.15 -18.04 -14.20
CA SER A 409 17.82 -18.61 -15.52
C SER A 409 17.03 -17.67 -16.44
N ILE A 410 16.26 -16.72 -15.88
CA ILE A 410 15.54 -15.69 -16.65
C ILE A 410 16.49 -14.52 -16.96
N LEU A 411 17.32 -14.10 -16.00
CA LEU A 411 18.35 -13.07 -16.24
C LEU A 411 19.45 -13.54 -17.22
N ALA A 412 19.75 -14.84 -17.28
CA ALA A 412 20.67 -15.40 -18.28
C ALA A 412 20.09 -15.36 -19.71
N LYS A 413 18.77 -15.39 -19.86
CA LYS A 413 18.08 -15.24 -21.16
C LYS A 413 17.84 -13.78 -21.55
N ILE A 414 17.77 -12.85 -20.59
CA ILE A 414 17.72 -11.40 -20.82
C ILE A 414 19.13 -10.79 -20.79
N LYS A 415 20.08 -11.38 -21.53
CA LYS A 415 21.23 -10.60 -22.03
C LYS A 415 20.75 -9.70 -23.17
N ALA A 416 19.90 -8.73 -22.85
CA ALA A 416 19.76 -7.55 -23.69
C ALA A 416 21.14 -6.89 -23.74
N PRO A 417 21.63 -6.45 -24.92
CA PRO A 417 22.93 -5.80 -24.99
C PRO A 417 22.87 -4.55 -24.11
N LEU A 418 23.63 -4.58 -23.00
CA LEU A 418 24.03 -3.37 -22.31
C LEU A 418 24.68 -2.48 -23.38
N ILE A 419 23.95 -1.47 -23.84
CA ILE A 419 24.48 -0.40 -24.68
C ILE A 419 25.60 0.21 -23.85
N LYS A 420 26.84 -0.14 -24.20
CA LYS A 420 28.03 0.41 -23.56
C LYS A 420 27.98 1.93 -23.73
N PRO A 421 28.14 2.73 -22.67
CA PRO A 421 28.30 4.15 -22.80
C PRO A 421 29.53 4.41 -23.69
N SER A 422 29.34 5.18 -24.76
CA SER A 422 30.43 5.66 -25.60
C SER A 422 31.41 6.47 -24.74
N THR A 423 32.56 5.87 -24.44
CA THR A 423 33.66 6.54 -23.75
C THR A 423 34.42 7.40 -24.76
N ARG A 424 34.01 8.66 -24.93
CA ARG A 424 34.90 9.69 -25.46
C ARG A 424 35.48 10.46 -24.28
N ALA A 425 36.68 10.04 -23.86
CA ALA A 425 37.44 10.66 -22.79
C ALA A 425 37.98 12.03 -23.22
N SER A 426 37.59 13.09 -22.51
CA SER A 426 38.31 14.36 -22.47
C SER A 426 39.11 14.40 -21.17
N LYS A 427 40.44 14.37 -21.29
CA LYS A 427 41.38 14.58 -20.19
C LYS A 427 41.37 16.06 -19.79
N ARG A 428 41.11 16.37 -18.52
CA ARG A 428 41.79 17.49 -17.82
C ARG A 428 41.70 17.36 -16.28
N SER A 429 42.87 17.08 -15.71
CA SER A 429 43.45 17.56 -14.45
C SER A 429 42.59 18.48 -13.56
N SER A 430 42.43 18.09 -12.29
CA SER A 430 43.11 18.79 -11.17
C SER A 430 42.95 18.02 -9.86
N GLN A 431 44.06 17.92 -9.13
CA GLN A 431 44.22 17.33 -7.81
C GLN A 431 43.45 18.11 -6.73
N LEU A 432 42.80 17.39 -5.80
CA LEU A 432 42.45 17.90 -4.47
C LEU A 432 42.59 16.74 -3.47
N LYS A 433 43.51 16.91 -2.51
CA LYS A 433 43.81 15.97 -1.42
C LYS A 433 42.65 15.93 -0.40
N PRO A 434 42.32 14.78 0.21
CA PRO A 434 41.33 14.72 1.27
C PRO A 434 41.91 15.19 2.62
N ARG A 435 41.17 16.06 3.31
CA ARG A 435 41.39 16.42 4.72
C ARG A 435 40.66 15.42 5.62
N VAL A 436 41.39 14.87 6.58
CA VAL A 436 40.92 13.97 7.65
C VAL A 436 39.91 14.70 8.55
N SER A 437 38.68 14.18 8.65
CA SER A 437 37.63 14.70 9.52
C SER A 437 37.75 14.13 10.95
N LYS A 438 37.76 15.03 11.93
CA LYS A 438 37.74 14.69 13.36
C LYS A 438 36.37 14.13 13.79
N ARG A 439 36.45 13.09 14.62
CA ARG A 439 35.35 12.37 15.29
C ARG A 439 34.69 13.29 16.34
N ILE A 440 33.42 13.65 16.17
CA ILE A 440 32.62 14.33 17.19
C ILE A 440 31.82 13.26 17.95
N LYS A 441 31.92 13.30 19.29
CA LYS A 441 31.18 12.43 20.21
C LYS A 441 29.74 12.95 20.37
N ASN A 442 28.75 12.07 20.22
CA ASN A 442 27.35 12.35 20.55
C ASN A 442 27.14 12.36 22.07
N PRO A 443 26.43 13.36 22.63
CA PRO A 443 25.83 13.23 23.96
C PRO A 443 24.45 12.59 23.85
N SER A 444 24.21 11.63 24.75
CA SER A 444 22.93 10.97 25.00
C SER A 444 21.92 11.95 25.62
N HIS A 445 20.79 12.19 24.95
CA HIS A 445 19.64 12.86 25.57
C HIS A 445 18.53 11.86 25.87
N ARG A 446 18.12 11.85 27.14
CA ARG A 446 16.94 11.18 27.69
C ARG A 446 15.67 11.84 27.15
N ILE A 447 14.69 11.03 26.81
CA ILE A 447 13.32 11.42 26.45
C ILE A 447 12.51 11.52 27.76
N PRO A 448 11.77 12.61 28.02
CA PRO A 448 10.77 12.64 29.08
C PRO A 448 9.40 12.15 28.58
N ASP A 449 8.76 11.33 29.41
CA ASP A 449 7.34 10.95 29.32
C ASP A 449 6.44 12.19 29.37
N TYR A 450 5.47 12.25 28.45
CA TYR A 450 4.37 13.20 28.51
C TYR A 450 3.03 12.45 28.54
N SER A 451 2.32 12.62 29.65
CA SER A 451 0.94 12.21 29.86
C SER A 451 -0.02 13.09 29.05
N ALA A 452 -1.06 12.45 28.50
CA ALA A 452 -2.09 13.08 27.69
C ALA A 452 -3.04 13.92 28.55
N ALA A 453 -3.32 15.15 28.09
CA ALA A 453 -4.44 15.96 28.53
C ALA A 453 -5.43 16.10 27.35
N GLU A 454 -6.68 15.75 27.60
CA GLU A 454 -7.80 15.87 26.68
C GLU A 454 -8.10 17.34 26.36
N GLN A 455 -8.29 17.66 25.07
CA GLN A 455 -8.97 18.88 24.65
C GLN A 455 -10.05 18.56 23.63
N ASP A 456 -11.25 19.00 23.99
CA ASP A 456 -12.53 18.86 23.34
C ASP A 456 -12.67 19.93 22.23
N SER A 457 -12.86 19.51 20.97
CA SER A 457 -13.07 20.41 19.83
C SER A 457 -14.45 20.16 19.19
N SER A 458 -15.42 20.95 19.65
CA SER A 458 -16.78 20.97 19.11
C SER A 458 -16.84 21.73 17.78
N CYS A 459 -17.27 21.04 16.72
CA CYS A 459 -17.82 21.68 15.52
C CYS A 459 -19.13 22.40 15.92
N ARG A 460 -19.17 23.73 15.74
CA ARG A 460 -20.40 24.52 15.95
C ARG A 460 -21.38 24.29 14.79
N PRO A 461 -22.68 24.07 15.07
CA PRO A 461 -23.70 24.09 14.02
C PRO A 461 -24.05 25.54 13.63
N MET A 462 -24.28 25.75 12.32
CA MET A 462 -24.88 26.98 11.80
C MET A 462 -26.28 27.19 12.40
N LYS A 463 -26.53 28.40 12.91
CA LYS A 463 -27.86 28.84 13.34
C LYS A 463 -28.80 28.90 12.14
N GLN A 464 -29.92 28.18 12.24
CA GLN A 464 -31.10 28.43 11.42
C GLN A 464 -31.67 29.82 11.77
N LEU A 465 -31.84 30.66 10.75
CA LEU A 465 -32.68 31.85 10.80
C LEU A 465 -34.14 31.37 10.76
N GLN A 466 -34.91 31.67 11.80
CA GLN A 466 -36.37 31.59 11.78
C GLN A 466 -36.94 32.85 11.11
N VAL A 467 -37.92 32.64 10.24
CA VAL A 467 -38.93 33.64 9.85
C VAL A 467 -40.14 33.42 10.74
#